data_AF-T1BK85-F1
#
_entry.id   AF-T1BK85-F1
#
_cell.length_a   1.000
_cell.length_b   1.000
_cell.length_c   1.000
_cell.angle_alpha   90.00
_cell.angle_beta   90.00
_cell.angle_gamma   90.00
#
_symmetry.space_group_name_H-M   'P 1'
#
loop_
_entity.id
_entity.type
_entity.pdbx_description
1 polymer ?
#
loop_
_entity_poly.entity_id
_entity_poly.type
_entity_poly.pdbx_seq_one_letter_code
_entity_poly.pdbx_strand_id
1 'polypeptide(L)'
;MPGLRRRRLRPESLAVTIRSRSIADIAAMTVADAVRFFRDLPLSARDEQIVGQVVKEIRGRLGFLENVGLTYLSLDRASGTLSGGEAERIALATQIGSGLVGVLYILDEPSIGLHARDHERLLATLATLRDLGNTLLVVEHDEMTMRASDWLVDLGPGAGVHGGEILYTGPPALVGNAPRSLTGDFLSGRRSIAVPDARARPTGRWLAIHGAREHNLKGDTVRIPLGLFVAFSGVSGSGKSTLLDEILYKAVRRHLGLGREAPGRHDYIDGIDQVDRVLLIDQSPIGRTPRSN
;
A
#
# COMPACT_ATOMS: atom_id res chain seq x y z
N MET A 1 11.01 -3.00 36.24
CA MET A 1 10.89 -4.27 35.49
C MET A 1 10.58 -3.97 34.01
N PRO A 2 11.60 -3.75 33.17
CA PRO A 2 11.44 -3.39 31.76
C PRO A 2 11.38 -4.66 30.90
N GLY A 3 10.18 -5.19 30.67
CA GLY A 3 9.95 -6.35 29.81
C GLY A 3 8.47 -6.62 29.53
N LEU A 4 7.60 -6.32 30.51
CA LEU A 4 6.14 -6.51 30.37
C LEU A 4 5.42 -5.49 29.46
N ARG A 5 6.09 -4.42 29.02
CA ARG A 5 5.42 -3.31 28.29
C ARG A 5 5.12 -3.58 26.81
N ARG A 6 5.48 -4.73 26.23
CA ARG A 6 5.33 -4.96 24.76
C ARG A 6 4.23 -5.94 24.34
N ARG A 7 3.63 -6.74 25.23
CA ARG A 7 2.71 -7.84 24.82
C ARG A 7 1.25 -7.67 25.20
N ARG A 8 0.87 -6.53 25.82
CA ARG A 8 -0.52 -6.10 26.16
C ARG A 8 -1.37 -7.08 27.00
N LEU A 9 -0.83 -8.24 27.39
CA LEU A 9 -1.54 -9.34 28.04
C LEU A 9 -0.87 -9.76 29.35
N ARG A 10 -1.65 -10.40 30.23
CA ARG A 10 -1.16 -10.92 31.52
C ARG A 10 -0.32 -12.20 31.31
N PRO A 11 0.61 -12.53 32.23
CA PRO A 11 1.47 -13.71 32.09
C PRO A 11 0.70 -15.03 31.91
N GLU A 12 -0.44 -15.19 32.57
CA GLU A 12 -1.28 -16.39 32.49
C GLU A 12 -1.85 -16.59 31.09
N SER A 13 -2.24 -15.50 30.41
CA SER A 13 -2.68 -15.54 29.02
C SER A 13 -1.55 -15.89 28.04
N LEU A 14 -0.32 -15.49 28.37
CA LEU A 14 0.86 -15.79 27.56
C LEU A 14 1.36 -17.23 27.75
N ALA A 15 0.99 -17.89 28.85
CA ALA A 15 1.33 -19.28 29.13
C ALA A 15 0.49 -20.27 28.29
N VAL A 16 -0.66 -19.86 27.77
CA VAL A 16 -1.48 -20.66 26.85
C VAL A 16 -0.87 -20.61 25.46
N THR A 17 -0.56 -21.78 24.88
CA THR A 17 0.13 -21.87 23.59
C THR A 17 -0.54 -22.82 22.60
N ILE A 18 -0.37 -22.51 21.32
CA ILE A 18 -0.70 -23.38 20.18
C ILE A 18 0.61 -23.64 19.44
N ARG A 19 1.04 -24.90 19.33
CA ARG A 19 2.38 -25.28 18.81
C ARG A 19 3.52 -24.46 19.44
N SER A 20 3.50 -24.31 20.77
CA SER A 20 4.48 -23.54 21.54
C SER A 20 4.55 -22.05 21.20
N ARG A 21 3.51 -21.48 20.60
CA ARG A 21 3.35 -20.05 20.35
C ARG A 21 2.21 -19.50 21.20
N SER A 22 2.47 -18.45 21.97
CA SER A 22 1.40 -17.72 22.67
C SER A 22 0.59 -16.89 21.67
N ILE A 23 -0.59 -16.40 22.09
CA ILE A 23 -1.40 -15.48 21.30
C ILE A 23 -0.61 -14.22 20.87
N ALA A 24 0.30 -13.73 21.70
CA ALA A 24 1.15 -12.60 21.37
C ALA A 24 2.21 -12.94 20.32
N ASP A 25 2.75 -14.17 20.33
CA ASP A 25 3.71 -14.61 19.32
C ASP A 25 3.02 -14.82 17.96
N ILE A 26 1.77 -15.30 17.96
CA ILE A 26 0.95 -15.41 16.74
C ILE A 26 0.57 -14.02 16.22
N ALA A 27 0.16 -13.09 17.10
CA ALA A 27 -0.19 -11.73 16.69
C ALA A 27 1.00 -10.95 16.11
N ALA A 28 2.22 -11.24 16.56
CA ALA A 28 3.44 -10.66 16.01
C ALA A 28 3.85 -11.24 14.64
N MET A 29 3.22 -12.32 14.18
CA MET A 29 3.49 -12.89 12.85
C MET A 29 3.02 -11.95 11.75
N THR A 30 3.74 -11.96 10.63
CA THR A 30 3.21 -11.39 9.39
C THR A 30 1.97 -12.15 8.94
N VAL A 31 1.08 -11.53 8.15
CA VAL A 31 -0.08 -12.21 7.55
C VAL A 31 0.39 -13.46 6.79
N ALA A 32 1.49 -13.38 6.03
CA ALA A 32 2.05 -14.54 5.33
C ALA A 32 2.45 -15.69 6.27
N ASP A 33 3.12 -15.36 7.38
CA ASP A 33 3.50 -16.34 8.39
C ASP A 33 2.27 -16.95 9.09
N ALA A 34 1.26 -16.13 9.40
CA ALA A 34 0.02 -16.57 10.01
C ALA A 34 -0.78 -17.49 9.08
N VAL A 35 -0.88 -17.16 7.78
CA VAL A 35 -1.49 -18.02 6.76
C VAL A 35 -0.83 -19.39 6.76
N ARG A 36 0.51 -19.45 6.69
CA ARG A 36 1.26 -20.71 6.76
C ARG A 36 1.02 -21.46 8.07
N PHE A 37 1.09 -20.76 9.20
CA PHE A 37 0.91 -21.33 10.53
C PHE A 37 -0.45 -22.03 10.67
N PHE A 38 -1.55 -21.35 10.28
CA PHE A 38 -2.90 -21.91 10.40
C PHE A 38 -3.23 -22.92 9.32
N ARG A 39 -2.65 -22.83 8.11
CA ARG A 39 -2.78 -23.86 7.08
C ARG A 39 -2.16 -25.18 7.56
N ASP A 40 -0.97 -25.12 8.13
CA ASP A 40 -0.17 -26.28 8.51
C ASP A 40 -0.43 -26.72 9.97
N LEU A 41 -1.43 -26.13 10.64
CA LEU A 41 -1.84 -26.46 12.00
C LEU A 41 -2.51 -27.85 12.04
N PRO A 42 -1.89 -28.86 12.66
CA PRO A 42 -2.51 -30.17 12.81
C PRO A 42 -3.65 -30.07 13.83
N LEU A 43 -4.80 -30.62 13.47
CA LEU A 43 -5.94 -30.77 14.35
C LEU A 43 -6.22 -32.26 14.50
N SER A 44 -6.34 -32.74 15.74
CA SER A 44 -6.83 -34.10 15.98
C SER A 44 -8.30 -34.21 15.56
N ALA A 45 -8.83 -35.41 15.39
CA ALA A 45 -10.25 -35.60 15.07
C ALA A 45 -11.17 -34.94 16.12
N ARG A 46 -10.73 -34.91 17.39
CA ARG A 46 -11.44 -34.22 18.48
C ARG A 46 -11.35 -32.69 18.34
N ASP A 47 -10.16 -32.16 18.03
CA ASP A 47 -9.99 -30.71 17.88
C ASP A 47 -10.73 -30.18 16.65
N GLU A 48 -10.76 -30.94 15.56
CA GLU A 48 -11.51 -30.59 14.35
C GLU A 48 -13.01 -30.38 14.66
N GLN A 49 -13.59 -31.21 15.52
CA GLN A 49 -14.98 -31.08 15.96
C GLN A 49 -15.24 -29.83 16.81
N ILE A 50 -14.25 -29.36 17.57
CA ILE A 50 -14.41 -28.25 18.53
C ILE A 50 -14.05 -26.91 17.87
N VAL A 51 -12.92 -26.85 17.17
CA VAL A 51 -12.33 -25.60 16.66
C VAL A 51 -12.23 -25.54 15.13
N GLY A 52 -12.63 -26.57 14.39
CA GLY A 52 -12.52 -26.62 12.93
C GLY A 52 -13.19 -25.43 12.23
N GLN A 53 -14.40 -25.03 12.67
CA GLN A 53 -15.09 -23.84 12.15
C GLN A 53 -14.33 -22.54 12.43
N VAL A 54 -13.77 -22.40 13.64
CA VAL A 54 -12.99 -21.21 14.01
C VAL A 54 -11.71 -21.13 13.18
N VAL A 55 -11.00 -22.24 13.00
CA VAL A 55 -9.79 -22.29 12.18
C VAL A 55 -10.09 -22.03 10.71
N LYS A 56 -11.23 -22.53 10.19
CA LYS A 56 -11.71 -22.23 8.84
C LYS A 56 -11.95 -20.73 8.66
N GLU A 57 -12.60 -20.08 9.62
CA GLU A 57 -12.85 -18.64 9.59
C GLU A 57 -11.54 -17.82 9.65
N ILE A 58 -10.61 -18.21 10.52
CA ILE A 58 -9.28 -17.58 10.60
C ILE A 58 -8.56 -17.70 9.25
N ARG A 59 -8.53 -18.90 8.65
CA ARG A 59 -7.91 -19.13 7.33
C ARG A 59 -8.56 -18.25 6.26
N GLY A 60 -9.89 -18.13 6.25
CA GLY A 60 -10.62 -17.26 5.32
C GLY A 60 -10.19 -15.80 5.44
N ARG A 61 -10.23 -15.24 6.66
CA ARG A 61 -9.85 -13.84 6.90
C ARG A 61 -8.40 -13.53 6.57
N LEU A 62 -7.48 -14.44 6.93
CA LEU A 62 -6.08 -14.31 6.57
C LEU A 62 -5.88 -14.38 5.04
N GLY A 63 -6.64 -15.25 4.35
CA GLY A 63 -6.66 -15.33 2.90
C GLY A 63 -7.13 -14.03 2.24
N PHE A 64 -8.14 -13.35 2.77
CA PHE A 64 -8.57 -12.04 2.25
C PHE A 64 -7.47 -10.99 2.36
N LEU A 65 -6.77 -10.93 3.50
CA LEU A 65 -5.61 -10.04 3.69
C LEU A 65 -4.46 -10.35 2.73
N GLU A 66 -4.22 -11.64 2.44
CA GLU A 66 -3.23 -12.07 1.44
C GLU A 66 -3.62 -11.67 0.01
N ASN A 67 -4.90 -11.79 -0.33
CA ASN A 67 -5.44 -11.41 -1.65
C ASN A 67 -5.32 -9.91 -1.91
N VAL A 68 -5.54 -9.06 -0.89
CA VAL A 68 -5.31 -7.60 -1.02
C VAL A 68 -3.83 -7.19 -0.88
N GLY A 69 -2.89 -8.14 -0.89
CA GLY A 69 -1.45 -7.84 -0.91
C GLY A 69 -0.88 -7.33 0.42
N LEU A 70 -1.52 -7.61 1.55
CA LEU A 70 -1.08 -7.16 2.88
C LEU A 70 -0.25 -8.22 3.64
N THR A 71 0.39 -9.12 2.90
CA THR A 71 1.14 -10.27 3.41
C THR A 71 2.29 -9.90 4.36
N TYR A 72 2.85 -8.70 4.22
CA TYR A 72 3.98 -8.19 4.99
C TYR A 72 3.58 -7.53 6.32
N LEU A 73 2.30 -7.23 6.55
CA LEU A 73 1.84 -6.64 7.80
C LEU A 73 1.84 -7.68 8.92
N SER A 74 2.27 -7.29 10.13
CA SER A 74 1.98 -8.10 11.32
C SER A 74 0.56 -7.86 11.80
N LEU A 75 -0.05 -8.89 12.42
CA LEU A 75 -1.43 -8.80 12.92
C LEU A 75 -1.57 -7.83 14.10
N ASP A 76 -0.48 -7.58 14.83
CA ASP A 76 -0.41 -6.67 15.96
C ASP A 76 -0.01 -5.23 15.58
N ARG A 77 0.19 -4.94 14.27
CA ARG A 77 0.56 -3.61 13.80
C ARG A 77 -0.50 -2.59 14.22
N ALA A 78 -0.04 -1.49 14.81
CA ALA A 78 -0.94 -0.44 15.28
C ALA A 78 -1.63 0.26 14.10
N SER A 79 -2.95 0.39 14.16
CA SER A 79 -3.77 0.99 13.08
C SER A 79 -3.32 2.40 12.70
N GLY A 80 -2.87 3.22 13.66
CA GLY A 80 -2.36 4.56 13.40
C GLY A 80 -1.00 4.63 12.69
N THR A 81 -0.37 3.48 12.41
CA THR A 81 0.90 3.40 11.66
C THR A 81 0.73 2.86 10.25
N LEU A 82 -0.52 2.62 9.84
CA LEU A 82 -0.85 2.17 8.50
C LEU A 82 -0.85 3.35 7.52
N SER A 83 -0.40 3.12 6.29
CA SER A 83 -0.63 4.07 5.21
C SER A 83 -2.12 4.11 4.82
N GLY A 84 -2.55 5.16 4.11
CA GLY A 84 -3.92 5.26 3.60
C GLY A 84 -4.33 4.03 2.79
N GLY A 85 -3.51 3.63 1.82
CA GLY A 85 -3.77 2.43 1.01
C GLY A 85 -3.68 1.11 1.80
N GLU A 86 -2.87 1.01 2.86
CA GLU A 86 -2.90 -0.16 3.76
C GLU A 86 -4.25 -0.23 4.51
N ALA A 87 -4.71 0.89 5.07
CA ALA A 87 -5.98 0.95 5.80
C ALA A 87 -7.18 0.66 4.90
N GLU A 88 -7.20 1.21 3.70
CA GLU A 88 -8.24 0.98 2.70
C GLU A 88 -8.31 -0.50 2.29
N ARG A 89 -7.17 -1.14 2.01
CA ARG A 89 -7.13 -2.56 1.66
C ARG A 89 -7.54 -3.48 2.80
N ILE A 90 -7.26 -3.12 4.06
CA ILE A 90 -7.80 -3.82 5.23
C ILE A 90 -9.34 -3.70 5.27
N ALA A 91 -9.87 -2.51 4.98
CA ALA A 91 -11.31 -2.30 4.91
C ALA A 91 -11.93 -3.19 3.82
N LEU A 92 -11.34 -3.23 2.62
CA LEU A 92 -11.79 -4.09 1.52
C LEU A 92 -11.79 -5.59 1.90
N ALA A 93 -10.69 -6.09 2.48
CA ALA A 93 -10.62 -7.48 2.95
C ALA A 93 -11.68 -7.78 4.02
N THR A 94 -11.98 -6.81 4.89
CA THR A 94 -13.02 -6.94 5.92
C THR A 94 -14.41 -7.00 5.30
N GLN A 95 -14.69 -6.18 4.28
CA GLN A 95 -15.99 -6.20 3.59
C GLN A 95 -16.21 -7.53 2.86
N ILE A 96 -15.19 -8.08 2.23
CA ILE A 96 -15.29 -9.40 1.58
C ILE A 96 -15.57 -10.49 2.61
N GLY A 97 -14.89 -10.45 3.75
CA GLY A 97 -15.12 -11.40 4.84
C GLY A 97 -16.48 -11.26 5.53
N SER A 98 -17.15 -10.12 5.39
CA SER A 98 -18.50 -9.93 5.92
C SER A 98 -19.56 -10.73 5.14
N GLY A 99 -19.28 -11.07 3.87
CA GLY A 99 -20.22 -11.80 3.01
C GLY A 99 -21.51 -11.04 2.71
N LEU A 100 -21.51 -9.71 2.84
CA LEU A 100 -22.67 -8.88 2.51
C LEU A 100 -23.00 -8.95 1.01
N VAL A 101 -24.29 -8.94 0.70
CA VAL A 101 -24.85 -9.00 -0.66
C VAL A 101 -25.85 -7.86 -0.86
N GLY A 102 -26.01 -7.38 -2.10
CA GLY A 102 -26.90 -6.27 -2.42
C GLY A 102 -26.41 -4.90 -1.92
N VAL A 103 -25.11 -4.77 -1.62
CA VAL A 103 -24.48 -3.53 -1.17
C VAL A 103 -23.88 -2.77 -2.35
N LEU A 104 -23.98 -1.45 -2.32
CA LEU A 104 -23.26 -0.53 -3.21
C LEU A 104 -21.97 -0.08 -2.53
N TYR A 105 -20.83 -0.54 -3.04
CA TYR A 105 -19.52 -0.09 -2.61
C TYR A 105 -19.03 1.06 -3.50
N ILE A 106 -18.58 2.14 -2.89
CA ILE A 106 -17.92 3.26 -3.55
C ILE A 106 -16.47 3.29 -3.07
N LEU A 107 -15.52 3.12 -3.98
CA LEU A 107 -14.09 3.07 -3.70
C LEU A 107 -13.39 4.22 -4.42
N ASP A 108 -12.43 4.84 -3.75
CA ASP A 108 -11.71 6.02 -4.22
C ASP A 108 -10.22 5.70 -4.37
N GLU A 109 -9.80 5.40 -5.61
CA GLU A 109 -8.44 5.02 -5.99
C GLU A 109 -7.79 3.89 -5.15
N PRO A 110 -8.40 2.69 -5.08
CA PRO A 110 -7.92 1.60 -4.24
C PRO A 110 -6.54 1.04 -4.65
N SER A 111 -6.04 1.39 -5.84
CA SER A 111 -4.69 1.05 -6.29
C SER A 111 -3.59 1.96 -5.70
N ILE A 112 -3.94 3.04 -4.99
CA ILE A 112 -2.93 3.95 -4.41
C ILE A 112 -1.92 3.19 -3.54
N GLY A 113 -0.64 3.44 -3.83
CA GLY A 113 0.48 2.85 -3.09
C GLY A 113 0.65 1.34 -3.30
N LEU A 114 -0.07 0.76 -4.25
CA LEU A 114 0.09 -0.62 -4.70
C LEU A 114 1.11 -0.71 -5.82
N HIS A 115 1.86 -1.80 -5.86
CA HIS A 115 2.79 -2.07 -6.96
C HIS A 115 2.07 -2.79 -8.10
N ALA A 116 2.45 -2.54 -9.35
CA ALA A 116 1.81 -3.12 -10.54
C ALA A 116 1.59 -4.65 -10.45
N ARG A 117 2.57 -5.38 -9.89
CA ARG A 117 2.46 -6.83 -9.64
C ARG A 117 1.26 -7.23 -8.76
N ASP A 118 0.94 -6.43 -7.76
CA ASP A 118 -0.10 -6.76 -6.79
C ASP A 118 -1.48 -6.23 -7.25
N HIS A 119 -1.51 -5.46 -8.35
CA HIS A 119 -2.72 -4.89 -8.95
C HIS A 119 -3.70 -5.94 -9.46
N GLU A 120 -3.21 -6.98 -10.12
CA GLU A 120 -4.05 -8.10 -10.58
C GLU A 120 -4.84 -8.75 -9.45
N ARG A 121 -4.23 -8.83 -8.25
CA ARG A 121 -4.90 -9.41 -7.08
C ARG A 121 -5.98 -8.49 -6.54
N LEU A 122 -5.76 -7.17 -6.57
CA LEU A 122 -6.79 -6.18 -6.25
C LEU A 122 -7.98 -6.34 -7.20
N LEU A 123 -7.74 -6.41 -8.51
CA LEU A 123 -8.80 -6.58 -9.50
C LEU A 123 -9.59 -7.88 -9.29
N ALA A 124 -8.91 -9.00 -9.05
CA ALA A 124 -9.58 -10.28 -8.72
C ALA A 124 -10.42 -10.17 -7.43
N THR A 125 -9.95 -9.40 -6.46
CA THR A 125 -10.64 -9.13 -5.20
C THR A 125 -11.90 -8.29 -5.41
N LEU A 126 -11.83 -7.24 -6.23
CA LEU A 126 -12.98 -6.42 -6.62
C LEU A 126 -14.03 -7.23 -7.40
N ALA A 127 -13.56 -8.07 -8.35
CA ALA A 127 -14.42 -8.99 -9.09
C ALA A 127 -15.13 -10.00 -8.15
N THR A 128 -14.42 -10.53 -7.16
CA THR A 128 -15.03 -11.41 -6.14
C THR A 128 -16.12 -10.67 -5.36
N LEU A 129 -15.88 -9.42 -4.94
CA LEU A 129 -16.87 -8.64 -4.21
C LEU A 129 -18.12 -8.36 -5.06
N ARG A 130 -17.94 -8.08 -6.35
CA ARG A 130 -19.03 -7.97 -7.34
C ARG A 130 -19.82 -9.27 -7.47
N ASP A 131 -19.11 -10.39 -7.65
CA ASP A 131 -19.71 -11.70 -7.93
C ASP A 131 -20.50 -12.28 -6.73
N LEU A 132 -20.26 -11.77 -5.52
CA LEU A 132 -21.13 -12.01 -4.35
C LEU A 132 -22.53 -11.38 -4.49
N GLY A 133 -22.79 -10.58 -5.53
CA GLY A 133 -24.06 -9.90 -5.76
C GLY A 133 -24.06 -8.44 -5.28
N ASN A 134 -22.90 -7.79 -5.30
CA ASN A 134 -22.75 -6.38 -4.96
C ASN A 134 -22.46 -5.52 -6.20
N THR A 135 -22.68 -4.22 -6.07
CA THR A 135 -22.31 -3.23 -7.09
C THR A 135 -21.10 -2.45 -6.61
N LEU A 136 -20.10 -2.27 -7.47
CA LEU A 136 -18.90 -1.49 -7.18
C LEU A 136 -18.86 -0.27 -8.09
N LEU A 137 -18.68 0.91 -7.51
CA LEU A 137 -18.33 2.15 -8.19
C LEU A 137 -16.91 2.52 -7.77
N VAL A 138 -15.98 2.47 -8.71
CA VAL A 138 -14.56 2.66 -8.44
C VAL A 138 -14.09 3.90 -9.19
N VAL A 139 -13.61 4.90 -8.45
CA VAL A 139 -12.86 6.03 -9.02
C VAL A 139 -11.42 5.56 -9.18
N GLU A 140 -10.88 5.61 -10.40
CA GLU A 140 -9.54 5.11 -10.69
C GLU A 140 -8.91 5.87 -11.86
N HIS A 141 -7.58 5.84 -11.88
CA HIS A 141 -6.76 6.39 -12.96
C HIS A 141 -5.86 5.33 -13.60
N ASP A 142 -5.79 4.13 -13.03
CA ASP A 142 -5.02 3.02 -13.58
C ASP A 142 -5.67 2.40 -14.83
N GLU A 143 -4.86 2.23 -15.87
CA GLU A 143 -5.27 1.67 -17.15
C GLU A 143 -5.74 0.20 -17.03
N MET A 144 -5.09 -0.62 -16.20
CA MET A 144 -5.47 -2.03 -16.04
C MET A 144 -6.85 -2.14 -15.38
N THR A 145 -7.15 -1.29 -14.39
CA THR A 145 -8.48 -1.23 -13.77
C THR A 145 -9.55 -0.80 -14.76
N MET A 146 -9.31 0.28 -15.52
CA MET A 146 -10.26 0.75 -16.53
C MET A 146 -10.57 -0.33 -17.56
N ARG A 147 -9.54 -1.04 -18.04
CA ARG A 147 -9.71 -2.14 -19.01
C ARG A 147 -10.44 -3.34 -18.44
N ALA A 148 -10.25 -3.65 -17.16
CA ALA A 148 -10.89 -4.78 -16.48
C ALA A 148 -12.34 -4.49 -16.03
N SER A 149 -12.77 -3.23 -16.04
CA SER A 149 -14.12 -2.83 -15.62
C SER A 149 -15.21 -3.44 -16.52
N ASP A 150 -16.37 -3.74 -15.94
CA ASP A 150 -17.54 -4.18 -16.73
C ASP A 150 -18.18 -3.00 -17.48
N TRP A 151 -18.09 -1.81 -16.89
CA TRP A 151 -18.66 -0.56 -17.38
C TRP A 151 -17.78 0.61 -16.98
N LEU A 152 -17.50 1.50 -17.93
CA LEU A 152 -16.67 2.69 -17.73
C LEU A 152 -17.50 3.96 -17.91
N VAL A 153 -17.34 4.90 -16.98
CA VAL A 153 -17.91 6.25 -17.06
C VAL A 153 -16.75 7.24 -17.08
N ASP A 154 -16.65 8.05 -18.14
CA ASP A 154 -15.61 9.07 -18.29
C ASP A 154 -16.17 10.46 -18.05
N LEU A 155 -15.53 11.22 -17.16
CA LEU A 155 -15.88 12.60 -16.84
C LEU A 155 -14.82 13.55 -17.38
N GLY A 156 -15.25 14.71 -17.88
CA GLY A 156 -14.33 15.76 -18.33
C GLY A 156 -15.08 16.94 -18.94
N PRO A 157 -14.55 17.59 -19.99
CA PRO A 157 -13.25 17.38 -20.64
C PRO A 157 -12.02 17.90 -19.86
N GLY A 158 -12.22 18.68 -18.80
CA GLY A 158 -11.16 19.19 -17.95
C GLY A 158 -11.54 19.15 -16.47
N ALA A 159 -10.74 19.82 -15.63
CA ALA A 159 -10.99 19.94 -14.20
C ALA A 159 -11.75 21.24 -13.86
N GLY A 160 -12.41 21.26 -12.69
CA GLY A 160 -13.10 22.44 -12.18
C GLY A 160 -14.25 22.89 -13.08
N VAL A 161 -14.29 24.18 -13.42
CA VAL A 161 -15.32 24.78 -14.30
C VAL A 161 -15.34 24.21 -15.72
N HIS A 162 -14.28 23.49 -16.10
CA HIS A 162 -14.15 22.82 -17.40
C HIS A 162 -14.51 21.33 -17.35
N GLY A 163 -14.97 20.84 -16.21
CA GLY A 163 -15.42 19.45 -16.01
C GLY A 163 -16.93 19.34 -15.80
N GLY A 164 -17.36 18.20 -15.28
CA GLY A 164 -18.76 17.93 -14.92
C GLY A 164 -19.63 17.39 -16.07
N GLU A 165 -19.05 17.15 -17.24
CA GLU A 165 -19.74 16.48 -18.34
C GLU A 165 -19.43 14.98 -18.37
N ILE A 166 -20.44 14.16 -18.63
CA ILE A 166 -20.24 12.73 -18.95
C ILE A 166 -19.87 12.63 -20.42
N LEU A 167 -18.61 12.29 -20.70
CA LEU A 167 -18.08 12.17 -22.06
C LEU A 167 -18.34 10.78 -22.65
N TYR A 168 -18.38 9.77 -21.79
CA TYR A 168 -18.57 8.39 -22.19
C TYR A 168 -19.25 7.58 -21.08
N THR A 169 -20.11 6.65 -21.48
CA THR A 169 -20.69 5.62 -20.60
C THR A 169 -20.89 4.35 -21.43
N GLY A 170 -20.25 3.26 -21.04
CA GLY A 170 -20.30 2.01 -21.80
C GLY A 170 -19.18 1.03 -21.51
N PRO A 171 -19.10 -0.07 -22.29
CA PRO A 171 -18.02 -1.05 -22.17
C PRO A 171 -16.64 -0.42 -22.45
N PRO A 172 -15.61 -0.66 -21.61
CA PRO A 172 -14.31 0.02 -21.74
C PRO A 172 -13.63 -0.19 -23.11
N ALA A 173 -13.92 -1.29 -23.80
CA ALA A 173 -13.40 -1.54 -25.15
C ALA A 173 -13.81 -0.47 -26.19
N LEU A 174 -14.91 0.26 -25.96
CA LEU A 174 -15.46 1.24 -26.90
C LEU A 174 -15.14 2.70 -26.53
N VAL A 175 -14.50 2.96 -25.37
CA VAL A 175 -14.15 4.32 -24.92
C VAL A 175 -13.26 5.06 -25.92
N GLY A 176 -12.44 4.34 -26.68
CA GLY A 176 -11.64 4.90 -27.76
C GLY A 176 -12.46 5.60 -28.85
N ASN A 177 -13.74 5.25 -29.02
CA ASN A 177 -14.62 5.90 -30.01
C ASN A 177 -15.27 7.18 -29.48
N ALA A 178 -15.17 7.46 -28.18
CA ALA A 178 -15.79 8.62 -27.56
C ALA A 178 -15.05 9.91 -28.00
N PRO A 179 -15.73 10.83 -28.70
CA PRO A 179 -15.11 12.10 -29.06
C PRO A 179 -14.83 12.90 -27.79
N ARG A 180 -13.70 13.61 -27.75
CA ARG A 180 -13.26 14.47 -26.62
C ARG A 180 -12.86 13.74 -25.32
N SER A 181 -12.96 12.40 -25.26
CA SER A 181 -12.49 11.64 -24.10
C SER A 181 -10.96 11.58 -24.09
N LEU A 182 -10.33 12.26 -23.12
CA LEU A 182 -8.89 12.18 -22.93
C LEU A 182 -8.49 10.75 -22.51
N THR A 183 -9.29 10.14 -21.65
CA THR A 183 -9.14 8.74 -21.24
C THR A 183 -9.17 7.80 -22.45
N GLY A 184 -10.14 7.98 -23.36
CA GLY A 184 -10.24 7.24 -24.60
C GLY A 184 -9.04 7.42 -25.52
N ASP A 185 -8.47 8.63 -25.60
CA ASP A 185 -7.24 8.89 -26.36
C ASP A 185 -6.03 8.12 -25.82
N PHE A 186 -5.85 8.05 -24.50
CA PHE A 186 -4.76 7.29 -23.88
C PHE A 186 -4.98 5.78 -24.01
N LEU A 187 -6.18 5.28 -23.69
CA LEU A 187 -6.50 3.85 -23.76
C LEU A 187 -6.47 3.28 -25.20
N SER A 188 -6.70 4.11 -26.21
CA SER A 188 -6.57 3.73 -27.62
C SER A 188 -5.17 3.93 -28.20
N GLY A 189 -4.24 4.52 -27.43
CA GLY A 189 -2.89 4.84 -27.89
C GLY A 189 -2.79 6.05 -28.83
N ARG A 190 -3.88 6.79 -29.07
CA ARG A 190 -3.82 8.08 -29.81
C ARG A 190 -2.99 9.12 -29.06
N ARG A 191 -2.93 9.02 -27.74
CA ARG A 191 -2.00 9.74 -26.88
C ARG A 191 -1.20 8.75 -26.04
N SER A 192 0.03 9.11 -25.73
CA SER A 192 0.90 8.36 -24.84
C SER A 192 1.84 9.32 -24.10
N ILE A 193 2.45 8.84 -23.01
CA ILE A 193 3.47 9.59 -22.29
C ILE A 193 4.81 9.33 -22.99
N ALA A 194 5.40 10.37 -23.57
CA ALA A 194 6.68 10.26 -24.26
C ALA A 194 7.80 9.85 -23.30
N VAL A 195 8.58 8.84 -23.68
CA VAL A 195 9.81 8.46 -22.97
C VAL A 195 10.96 9.29 -23.54
N PRO A 196 11.77 9.99 -22.72
CA PRO A 196 12.88 10.78 -23.22
C PRO A 196 13.90 9.94 -24.00
N ASP A 197 14.28 10.39 -25.20
CA ASP A 197 15.26 9.73 -26.07
C ASP A 197 16.66 9.64 -25.45
N ALA A 198 17.00 10.62 -24.60
CA ALA A 198 18.27 10.69 -23.91
C ALA A 198 18.07 10.85 -22.40
N ARG A 199 18.90 10.14 -21.62
CA ARG A 199 18.95 10.26 -20.15
C ARG A 199 20.15 11.11 -19.74
N ALA A 200 19.93 12.01 -18.79
CA ALA A 200 21.03 12.75 -18.16
C ALA A 200 22.01 11.80 -17.45
N ARG A 201 23.30 12.09 -17.53
CA ARG A 201 24.36 11.27 -16.94
C ARG A 201 24.76 11.82 -15.56
N PRO A 202 25.15 10.96 -14.61
CA PRO A 202 25.65 11.41 -13.31
C PRO A 202 26.85 12.36 -13.47
N THR A 203 26.83 13.47 -12.74
CA THR A 203 27.88 14.51 -12.78
C THR A 203 29.01 14.26 -11.77
N GLY A 204 29.03 13.10 -11.13
CA GLY A 204 30.00 12.75 -10.09
C GLY A 204 29.58 13.14 -8.66
N ARG A 205 28.46 13.86 -8.50
CA ARG A 205 27.88 14.19 -7.19
C ARG A 205 26.90 13.11 -6.73
N TRP A 206 27.05 12.67 -5.49
CA TRP A 206 26.27 11.57 -4.92
C TRP A 206 25.93 11.82 -3.46
N LEU A 207 24.74 11.39 -3.06
CA LEU A 207 24.43 11.04 -1.68
C LEU A 207 24.65 9.55 -1.50
N ALA A 208 25.25 9.12 -0.38
CA ALA A 208 25.35 7.70 -0.06
C ALA A 208 24.90 7.46 1.38
N ILE A 209 23.83 6.68 1.54
CA ILE A 209 23.32 6.25 2.85
C ILE A 209 24.00 4.93 3.18
N HIS A 210 24.82 4.90 4.22
CA HIS A 210 25.52 3.70 4.65
C HIS A 210 24.77 3.01 5.80
N GLY A 211 24.64 1.69 5.72
CA GLY A 211 24.15 0.91 6.86
C GLY A 211 22.68 1.13 7.21
N ALA A 212 21.80 1.37 6.22
CA ALA A 212 20.39 1.67 6.48
C ALA A 212 19.66 0.46 7.13
N ARG A 213 19.24 0.60 8.39
CA ARG A 213 18.71 -0.49 9.24
C ARG A 213 17.42 -0.13 9.98
N GLU A 214 16.77 0.98 9.60
CA GLU A 214 15.47 1.31 10.15
C GLU A 214 14.41 0.32 9.66
N HIS A 215 13.50 -0.08 10.56
CA HIS A 215 12.48 -1.11 10.32
C HIS A 215 13.00 -2.39 9.66
N ASN A 216 12.62 -2.66 8.41
CA ASN A 216 12.93 -3.90 7.70
C ASN A 216 14.15 -3.80 6.76
N LEU A 217 14.82 -2.64 6.70
CA LEU A 217 16.02 -2.44 5.90
C LEU A 217 17.19 -3.29 6.44
N LYS A 218 18.05 -3.79 5.54
CA LYS A 218 19.03 -4.85 5.83
C LYS A 218 20.46 -4.36 6.08
N GLY A 219 20.68 -3.05 6.11
CA GLY A 219 22.00 -2.46 6.29
C GLY A 219 22.74 -2.17 4.99
N ASP A 220 22.07 -2.24 3.84
CA ASP A 220 22.67 -1.96 2.54
C ASP A 220 23.11 -0.50 2.42
N THR A 221 24.12 -0.28 1.58
CA THR A 221 24.52 1.08 1.17
C THR A 221 23.74 1.47 -0.08
N VAL A 222 23.08 2.63 -0.04
CA VAL A 222 22.31 3.16 -1.17
C VAL A 222 22.94 4.45 -1.67
N ARG A 223 23.34 4.48 -2.95
CA ARG A 223 23.92 5.66 -3.61
C ARG A 223 22.92 6.32 -4.53
N ILE A 224 22.73 7.62 -4.38
CA ILE A 224 21.75 8.44 -5.10
C ILE A 224 22.50 9.55 -5.86
N PRO A 225 22.45 9.57 -7.20
CA PRO A 225 23.12 10.62 -7.97
C PRO A 225 22.37 11.94 -7.84
N LEU A 226 23.09 13.01 -7.51
CA LEU A 226 22.50 14.35 -7.41
C LEU A 226 22.35 15.00 -8.79
N GLY A 227 21.28 15.77 -8.96
CA GLY A 227 20.98 16.48 -10.21
C GLY A 227 20.35 15.62 -11.30
N LEU A 228 19.85 14.42 -10.95
CA LEU A 228 19.12 13.53 -11.86
C LEU A 228 17.68 13.29 -11.37
N PHE A 229 16.81 12.89 -12.30
CA PHE A 229 15.50 12.32 -11.97
C PHE A 229 15.70 10.88 -11.48
N VAL A 230 15.61 10.65 -10.17
CA VAL A 230 15.81 9.33 -9.56
C VAL A 230 14.48 8.78 -9.08
N ALA A 231 14.05 7.64 -9.64
CA ALA A 231 12.85 6.94 -9.22
C ALA A 231 13.19 5.78 -8.27
N PHE A 232 12.54 5.73 -7.11
CA PHE A 232 12.58 4.57 -6.21
C PHE A 232 11.37 3.68 -6.47
N SER A 233 11.61 2.45 -6.92
CA SER A 233 10.57 1.46 -7.17
C SER A 233 10.68 0.28 -6.21
N GLY A 234 9.62 -0.53 -6.14
CA GLY A 234 9.53 -1.71 -5.31
C GLY A 234 8.12 -1.94 -4.77
N VAL A 235 7.86 -3.15 -4.30
CA VAL A 235 6.56 -3.57 -3.76
C VAL A 235 6.20 -2.84 -2.48
N SER A 236 4.91 -2.79 -2.12
CA SER A 236 4.47 -2.22 -0.84
C SER A 236 5.16 -2.96 0.32
N GLY A 237 5.60 -2.23 1.35
CA GLY A 237 6.38 -2.79 2.45
C GLY A 237 7.88 -3.02 2.16
N SER A 238 8.39 -2.72 0.95
CA SER A 238 9.83 -2.91 0.64
C SER A 238 10.80 -1.97 1.38
N GLY A 239 10.29 -0.97 2.11
CA GLY A 239 11.10 -0.01 2.86
C GLY A 239 11.38 1.32 2.16
N LYS A 240 10.66 1.65 1.06
CA LYS A 240 10.84 2.93 0.32
C LYS A 240 10.67 4.16 1.22
N SER A 241 9.53 4.30 1.89
CA SER A 241 9.26 5.42 2.81
C SER A 241 10.21 5.39 4.01
N THR A 242 10.59 4.20 4.51
CA THR A 242 11.60 4.09 5.56
C THR A 242 12.95 4.69 5.13
N LEU A 243 13.38 4.40 3.90
CA LEU A 243 14.65 4.91 3.39
C LEU A 243 14.58 6.42 3.09
N LEU A 244 13.50 6.87 2.44
CA LEU A 244 13.36 8.25 1.97
C LEU A 244 12.93 9.21 3.08
N ASP A 245 11.90 8.88 3.85
CA ASP A 245 11.28 9.78 4.81
C ASP A 245 11.93 9.63 6.18
N GLU A 246 12.02 8.40 6.70
CA GLU A 246 12.51 8.14 8.05
C GLU A 246 14.04 8.29 8.17
N ILE A 247 14.81 7.93 7.14
CA ILE A 247 16.27 8.07 7.14
C ILE A 247 16.68 9.36 6.43
N LEU A 248 16.55 9.40 5.09
CA LEU A 248 17.19 10.42 4.27
C LEU A 248 16.66 11.84 4.56
N TYR A 249 15.34 12.03 4.49
CA TYR A 249 14.71 13.34 4.68
C TYR A 249 14.97 13.90 6.08
N LYS A 250 14.79 13.09 7.14
CA LYS A 250 15.09 13.49 8.52
C LYS A 250 16.56 13.83 8.71
N ALA A 251 17.47 13.06 8.11
CA ALA A 251 18.91 13.33 8.20
C ALA A 251 19.28 14.66 7.51
N VAL A 252 18.78 14.92 6.30
CA VAL A 252 19.04 16.17 5.57
C VAL A 252 18.43 17.37 6.32
N ARG A 253 17.20 17.26 6.82
CA ARG A 253 16.59 18.33 7.63
C ARG A 253 17.39 18.64 8.88
N ARG A 254 17.89 17.61 9.57
CA ARG A 254 18.73 17.80 10.76
C ARG A 254 20.06 18.46 10.40
N HIS A 255 20.70 18.05 9.30
CA HIS A 255 21.92 18.68 8.80
C HIS A 255 21.71 20.18 8.51
N LEU A 256 20.58 20.53 7.91
CA LEU A 256 20.20 21.91 7.59
C LEU A 256 19.66 22.71 8.81
N GLY A 257 19.61 22.13 10.00
CA GLY A 257 19.06 22.80 11.20
C GLY A 257 17.54 23.02 11.18
N LEU A 258 16.80 22.35 10.27
CA LEU A 258 15.36 22.51 10.04
C LEU A 258 14.48 21.51 10.82
N GLY A 259 15.06 20.59 11.59
CA GLY A 259 14.33 19.53 12.28
C GLY A 259 15.05 19.04 13.53
N ARG A 260 14.27 18.60 14.53
CA ARG A 260 14.77 18.01 15.79
C ARG A 260 14.63 16.50 15.85
N GLU A 261 13.93 15.91 14.89
CA GLU A 261 13.73 14.47 14.85
C GLU A 261 15.03 13.74 14.54
N ALA A 262 15.25 12.64 15.25
CA ALA A 262 16.37 11.76 14.94
C ALA A 262 16.04 10.98 13.66
N PRO A 263 16.95 10.94 12.68
CA PRO A 263 16.80 10.04 11.54
C PRO A 263 16.80 8.58 12.00
N GLY A 264 16.10 7.74 11.25
CA GLY A 264 16.08 6.29 11.44
C GLY A 264 17.48 5.68 11.45
N ARG A 265 17.61 4.46 11.97
CA ARG A 265 18.90 3.78 12.16
C ARG A 265 19.68 3.66 10.85
N HIS A 266 20.86 4.27 10.80
CA HIS A 266 21.86 4.15 9.73
C HIS A 266 23.27 4.38 10.33
N ASP A 267 24.34 4.14 9.57
CA ASP A 267 25.72 4.40 10.01
C ASP A 267 26.07 5.89 9.83
N TYR A 268 26.07 6.37 8.59
CA TYR A 268 26.30 7.77 8.23
C TYR A 268 25.80 8.03 6.80
N ILE A 269 25.75 9.32 6.39
CA ILE A 269 25.38 9.73 5.03
C ILE A 269 26.51 10.58 4.45
N ASP A 270 27.12 10.11 3.37
CA ASP A 270 28.12 10.87 2.60
C ASP A 270 27.44 11.82 1.61
N GLY A 271 28.06 12.98 1.39
CA GLY A 271 27.63 13.99 0.41
C GLY A 271 26.41 14.82 0.83
N ILE A 272 26.00 14.73 2.10
CA ILE A 272 24.85 15.48 2.64
C ILE A 272 25.08 17.00 2.62
N ASP A 273 26.35 17.41 2.68
CA ASP A 273 26.85 18.78 2.56
C ASP A 273 26.67 19.37 1.16
N GLN A 274 26.39 18.54 0.15
CA GLN A 274 26.12 19.00 -1.23
C GLN A 274 24.65 19.42 -1.43
N VAL A 275 23.83 19.40 -0.37
CA VAL A 275 22.39 19.71 -0.41
C VAL A 275 22.08 20.89 0.50
N ASP A 276 21.77 22.05 -0.10
CA ASP A 276 21.49 23.28 0.66
C ASP A 276 20.02 23.38 1.12
N ARG A 277 19.11 22.61 0.51
CA ARG A 277 17.67 22.65 0.80
C ARG A 277 17.01 21.30 0.52
N VAL A 278 16.02 20.96 1.33
CA VAL A 278 15.15 19.79 1.12
C VAL A 278 13.68 20.18 1.23
N LEU A 279 12.86 19.64 0.32
CA LEU A 279 11.41 19.78 0.31
C LEU A 279 10.81 18.38 0.20
N LEU A 280 9.85 18.07 1.06
CA LEU A 280 9.06 16.84 0.98
C LEU A 280 7.63 17.23 0.63
N ILE A 281 7.10 16.60 -0.42
CA ILE A 281 5.71 16.70 -0.82
C ILE A 281 5.17 15.27 -0.69
N ASP A 282 4.29 15.05 0.26
CA ASP A 282 3.76 13.72 0.62
C ASP A 282 2.24 13.65 0.33
N GLN A 283 1.63 12.52 0.71
CA GLN A 283 0.19 12.29 0.58
C GLN A 283 -0.60 12.77 1.80
N SER A 284 0.03 13.51 2.72
CA SER A 284 -0.69 14.00 3.90
C SER A 284 -1.79 14.97 3.43
N PRO A 285 -3.03 14.83 3.94
CA PRO A 285 -4.11 15.72 3.52
C PRO A 285 -3.72 17.16 3.82
N ILE A 286 -3.95 18.04 2.85
CA ILE A 286 -3.75 19.48 3.02
C ILE A 286 -4.65 19.90 4.18
N GLY A 287 -4.06 20.53 5.21
CA GLY A 287 -4.75 20.83 6.46
C GLY A 287 -6.14 21.42 6.21
N ARG A 288 -7.17 20.87 6.87
CA ARG A 288 -8.55 21.31 6.74
C ARG A 288 -8.66 22.77 7.20
N THR A 289 -8.61 23.70 6.27
CA THR A 289 -9.12 25.05 6.47
C THR A 289 -10.49 25.15 5.77
N PRO A 290 -11.43 25.99 6.24
CA PRO A 290 -12.82 26.00 5.74
C PRO A 290 -13.01 26.39 4.26
N ARG A 291 -11.93 26.56 3.49
CA ARG A 291 -11.92 27.09 2.12
C ARG A 291 -11.49 26.09 1.05
N SER A 292 -11.35 24.81 1.38
CA SER A 292 -11.01 23.77 0.42
C SER A 292 -12.10 22.71 0.38
N ASN A 293 -13.20 23.07 -0.30
CA ASN A 293 -14.16 22.20 -1.00
C ASN A 293 -14.36 22.82 -2.38
#